data_AF-A0A392M632-F1
#
_entry.id   AF-A0A392M632-F1
#
_cell.length_a   1.000
_cell.length_b   1.000
_cell.length_c   1.000
_cell.angle_alpha   90.00
_cell.angle_beta   90.00
_cell.angle_gamma   90.00
#
_symmetry.space_group_name_H-M   'P 1'
#
loop_
_entity.id
_entity.type
_entity.pdbx_description
1 polymer ?
#
loop_
_entity_poly.entity_id
_entity_poly.type
_entity_poly.pdbx_seq_one_letter_code
_entity_poly.pdbx_strand_id
1 'polypeptide(L)'
;GGQLIYGGPLGRNSHKIVEYFEAIQGVPKIKDMYNPATWMLEVSSVAAEVRLGMDFAEYYKSSDLFRRSKALVNELSTPPAGSSDLFFATKYSQSTVGQFKSCLWKQWLTYWRSPDYNLVRYFFTLACALMIGTVFWRVGKHKESSTDLTLILGAMYASVIFVGINNCQTVQPVVAIERTVFYRERAAGMYAPLPYALAQILIEVPFVLFQTLYYSLIVYAMVAFPWKVEKFFWFVFVSFFSFLYFTYYGMMTVSITPNHQVASIFAAAFYGVFNLFSGFFIPKPKIPGWWIWYYWICPVAWTVYGLIVSQYRDIDDPIIVFGATQNFTVKGYIEHHYGFKPDFMGPVAAVLVAFTCFFAFIFAYCIRTLNFQSR
;
A
#
# COMPACT_ATOMS: atom_id res chain seq x y z
N GLY A 1 31.88 6.46 22.75
CA GLY A 1 31.53 6.27 21.32
C GLY A 1 30.74 7.45 20.80
N GLY A 2 31.00 7.91 19.57
CA GLY A 2 30.35 9.10 18.97
C GLY A 2 31.07 10.43 19.22
N GLN A 3 32.21 10.41 19.91
CA GLN A 3 33.06 11.58 20.11
C GLN A 3 34.27 11.53 19.18
N LEU A 4 34.73 12.71 18.76
CA LEU A 4 35.88 12.85 17.87
C LEU A 4 37.17 12.77 18.68
N ILE A 5 38.01 11.78 18.37
CA ILE A 5 39.32 11.56 19.00
C ILE A 5 40.49 11.99 18.11
N TYR A 6 40.23 12.20 16.82
CA TYR A 6 41.17 12.72 15.85
C TYR A 6 40.39 13.35 14.69
N GLY A 7 40.76 14.56 14.32
CA GLY A 7 40.21 15.27 13.16
C GLY A 7 41.32 16.10 12.52
N GLY A 8 41.84 15.62 11.39
CA GLY A 8 42.97 16.22 10.70
C GLY A 8 43.41 15.43 9.46
N PRO A 9 44.35 15.97 8.67
CA PRO A 9 44.85 15.30 7.48
C PRO A 9 45.65 14.05 7.85
N LEU A 10 45.50 12.96 7.09
CA LEU A 10 46.26 11.72 7.34
C LEU A 10 47.74 11.84 6.96
N GLY A 11 48.05 12.70 5.96
CA GLY A 11 49.38 12.78 5.37
C GLY A 11 49.73 11.58 4.49
N ARG A 12 50.88 11.65 3.80
CA ARG A 12 51.38 10.53 2.97
C ARG A 12 51.65 9.32 3.86
N ASN A 13 51.15 8.14 3.47
CA ASN A 13 51.26 6.90 4.25
C ASN A 13 50.74 7.04 5.69
N SER A 14 49.75 7.91 5.94
CA SER A 14 49.13 8.11 7.25
C SER A 14 50.10 8.57 8.36
N HIS A 15 51.27 9.14 8.04
CA HIS A 15 52.27 9.52 9.05
C HIS A 15 51.73 10.49 10.11
N LYS A 16 50.83 11.43 9.74
CA LYS A 16 50.35 12.46 10.68
C LYS A 16 49.44 11.89 11.77
N ILE A 17 48.63 10.89 11.44
CA ILE A 17 47.79 10.22 12.44
C ILE A 17 48.63 9.31 13.33
N VAL A 18 49.67 8.68 12.77
CA VAL A 18 50.63 7.89 13.55
C VAL A 18 51.38 8.78 14.53
N GLU A 19 51.99 9.87 14.05
CA GLU A 19 52.69 10.85 14.89
C GLU A 19 51.79 11.41 16.00
N TYR A 20 50.51 11.67 15.70
CA TYR A 20 49.56 12.17 16.69
C TYR A 20 49.35 11.19 17.85
N PHE A 21 49.08 9.92 17.56
CA PHE A 21 48.85 8.91 18.60
C PHE A 21 50.16 8.48 19.27
N GLU A 22 51.27 8.42 18.54
CA GLU A 22 52.60 8.11 19.12
C GLU A 22 53.13 9.21 20.04
N ALA A 23 52.67 10.46 19.87
CA ALA A 23 53.00 11.55 20.79
C ALA A 23 52.37 11.37 22.19
N ILE A 24 51.37 10.50 22.33
CA ILE A 24 50.71 10.20 23.59
C ILE A 24 51.54 9.17 24.35
N GLN A 25 51.97 9.53 25.56
CA GLN A 25 52.79 8.66 26.39
C GLN A 25 52.04 7.36 26.73
N GLY A 26 52.67 6.21 26.44
CA GLY A 26 52.10 4.88 26.68
C GLY A 26 51.40 4.24 25.48
N VAL A 27 51.23 4.96 24.37
CA VAL A 27 50.78 4.37 23.10
C VAL A 27 51.95 3.60 22.45
N PRO A 28 51.76 2.32 22.08
CA PRO A 28 52.82 1.55 21.43
C PRO A 28 53.07 2.05 20.01
N LYS A 29 54.33 2.24 19.64
CA LYS A 29 54.71 2.63 18.28
C LYS A 29 54.20 1.65 17.24
N ILE A 30 53.88 2.14 16.05
CA ILE A 30 53.46 1.29 14.94
C ILE A 30 54.63 0.40 14.51
N LYS A 31 54.34 -0.88 14.26
CA LYS A 31 55.33 -1.83 13.75
C LYS A 31 55.55 -1.62 12.25
N ASP A 32 56.76 -1.92 11.79
CA ASP A 32 57.05 -1.87 10.37
C ASP A 32 56.15 -2.85 9.59
N MET A 33 55.74 -2.45 8.38
CA MET A 33 54.77 -3.18 7.55
C MET A 33 53.37 -3.37 8.17
N TYR A 34 53.02 -2.67 9.25
CA TYR A 34 51.69 -2.76 9.85
C TYR A 34 50.73 -1.72 9.28
N ASN A 35 49.45 -2.09 9.11
CA ASN A 35 48.43 -1.20 8.56
C ASN A 35 48.09 -0.07 9.57
N PRO A 36 48.34 1.22 9.24
CA PRO A 36 48.04 2.34 10.14
C PRO A 36 46.58 2.45 10.55
N ALA A 37 45.64 2.05 9.68
CA ALA A 37 44.21 2.11 10.00
C ALA A 37 43.84 1.10 11.09
N THR A 38 44.38 -0.13 11.01
CA THR A 38 44.18 -1.16 12.03
C THR A 38 44.85 -0.75 13.35
N TRP A 39 46.10 -0.31 13.30
CA TRP A 39 46.84 0.12 14.48
C TRP A 39 46.13 1.27 15.20
N MET A 40 45.66 2.28 14.45
CA MET A 40 44.91 3.40 15.03
C MET A 40 43.67 2.92 15.79
N LEU A 41 42.92 1.94 15.28
CA LEU A 41 41.73 1.40 15.98
C LEU A 41 42.11 0.65 17.26
N GLU A 42 43.24 -0.05 17.28
CA GLU A 42 43.73 -0.77 18.45
C GLU A 42 44.19 0.19 19.56
N VAL A 43 44.98 1.20 19.20
CA VAL A 43 45.54 2.15 20.16
C VAL A 43 44.52 3.17 20.66
N SER A 44 43.43 3.39 19.93
CA SER A 44 42.31 4.26 20.33
C SER A 44 41.09 3.51 20.87
N SER A 45 41.23 2.21 21.15
CA SER A 45 40.15 1.41 21.72
C SER A 45 39.83 1.81 23.16
N VAL A 46 38.61 1.48 23.62
CA VAL A 46 38.21 1.69 25.03
C VAL A 46 39.16 0.97 26.01
N ALA A 47 39.67 -0.20 25.62
CA ALA A 47 40.67 -0.92 26.42
C ALA A 47 41.99 -0.13 26.53
N ALA A 48 42.38 0.60 25.48
CA ALA A 48 43.55 1.47 25.52
C ALA A 48 43.32 2.71 26.40
N GLU A 49 42.14 3.34 26.36
CA GLU A 49 41.76 4.44 27.27
C GLU A 49 41.87 4.04 28.73
N VAL A 50 41.30 2.88 29.09
CA VAL A 50 41.36 2.33 30.47
C VAL A 50 42.80 2.04 30.88
N ARG A 51 43.60 1.44 29.99
CA ARG A 51 45.01 1.12 30.25
C ARG A 51 45.85 2.38 30.48
N LEU A 52 45.58 3.45 29.73
CA LEU A 52 46.31 4.71 29.79
C LEU A 52 45.76 5.67 30.84
N GLY A 53 44.57 5.40 31.40
CA GLY A 53 43.89 6.28 32.34
C GLY A 53 43.54 7.64 31.73
N MET A 54 43.19 7.66 30.43
CA MET A 54 42.93 8.88 29.69
C MET A 54 41.66 8.79 28.83
N ASP A 55 41.06 9.94 28.55
CA ASP A 55 39.99 10.10 27.55
C ASP A 55 40.59 10.71 26.27
N PHE A 56 40.59 9.97 25.16
CA PHE A 56 41.17 10.46 23.91
C PHE A 56 40.38 11.64 23.33
N ALA A 57 39.07 11.74 23.59
CA ALA A 57 38.26 12.84 23.10
C ALA A 57 38.55 14.13 23.88
N GLU A 58 38.78 14.05 25.19
CA GLU A 58 39.25 15.19 25.98
C GLU A 58 40.65 15.62 25.57
N TYR A 59 41.56 14.65 25.39
CA TYR A 59 42.90 14.92 24.89
C TYR A 59 42.86 15.63 23.53
N TYR A 60 42.04 15.16 22.58
CA TYR A 60 41.87 15.81 21.28
C TYR A 60 41.39 17.25 21.42
N LYS A 61 40.39 17.54 22.25
CA LYS A 61 39.90 18.91 22.47
C LYS A 61 40.97 19.86 23.04
N SER A 62 41.90 19.34 23.85
CA SER A 62 43.01 20.14 24.38
C SER A 62 44.16 20.33 23.39
N SER A 63 44.22 19.50 22.33
CA SER A 63 45.33 19.47 21.38
C SER A 63 45.39 20.69 20.45
N ASP A 64 46.61 21.02 19.99
CA ASP A 64 46.80 22.06 18.98
C ASP A 64 46.14 21.72 17.63
N LEU A 65 45.96 20.42 17.33
CA LEU A 65 45.26 19.96 16.14
C LEU A 65 43.79 20.40 16.16
N PHE A 66 43.12 20.29 17.30
CA PHE A 66 41.76 20.78 17.47
C PHE A 66 41.68 22.31 17.36
N ARG A 67 42.62 23.04 17.99
CA ARG A 67 42.67 24.51 17.90
C ARG A 67 42.82 24.98 16.44
N ARG A 68 43.74 24.37 15.69
CA ARG A 68 43.94 24.66 14.25
C ARG A 68 42.71 24.35 13.42
N SER A 69 42.11 23.18 13.63
CA SER A 69 40.89 22.77 12.91
C SER A 69 39.72 23.72 13.20
N LYS A 70 39.57 24.14 14.47
CA LYS A 70 38.55 25.11 14.87
C LYS A 70 38.79 26.50 14.28
N ALA A 71 40.04 26.95 14.23
CA ALA A 71 40.40 28.21 13.57
C ALA A 71 40.08 28.18 12.07
N LEU A 72 40.43 27.09 11.38
CA LEU A 72 40.11 26.88 9.96
C LEU A 72 38.59 26.83 9.71
N VAL A 73 37.84 26.15 10.57
CA VAL A 73 36.37 26.13 10.47
C VAL A 73 35.80 27.53 10.64
N ASN A 74 36.29 28.33 11.60
CA ASN A 74 35.85 29.71 11.79
C ASN A 74 36.15 30.58 10.56
N GLU A 75 37.35 30.46 9.99
CA GLU A 75 37.77 31.17 8.77
C GLU A 75 36.87 30.81 7.58
N LEU A 76 36.60 29.52 7.37
CA LEU A 76 35.77 29.04 6.27
C LEU A 76 34.27 29.28 6.49
N SER A 77 33.84 29.46 7.74
CA SER A 77 32.45 29.78 8.07
C SER A 77 32.11 31.24 7.85
N THR A 78 33.11 32.13 7.73
CA THR A 78 32.90 33.54 7.37
C THR A 78 32.88 33.68 5.84
N PRO A 79 31.72 34.00 5.23
CA PRO A 79 31.63 34.16 3.79
C PRO A 79 32.42 35.40 3.32
N PRO A 80 33.06 35.37 2.13
CA PRO A 80 33.73 36.54 1.57
C PRO A 80 32.79 37.74 1.44
N ALA A 81 33.30 38.95 1.66
CA ALA A 81 32.50 40.17 1.51
C ALA A 81 31.91 40.29 0.09
N GLY A 82 30.59 40.48 -0.01
CA GLY A 82 29.86 40.55 -1.28
C GLY A 82 29.38 39.20 -1.83
N SER A 83 29.62 38.09 -1.13
CA SER A 83 29.00 36.81 -1.47
C SER A 83 27.55 36.73 -0.96
N SER A 84 26.71 36.00 -1.68
CA SER A 84 25.32 35.72 -1.33
C SER A 84 25.13 34.25 -1.02
N ASP A 85 24.19 33.92 -0.15
CA ASP A 85 23.85 32.53 0.16
C ASP A 85 23.44 31.75 -1.09
N LEU A 86 23.81 30.48 -1.13
CA LEU A 86 23.37 29.54 -2.15
C LEU A 86 21.84 29.36 -2.04
N PHE A 87 21.11 29.90 -3.02
CA PHE A 87 19.66 29.75 -3.09
C PHE A 87 19.27 28.76 -4.18
N PHE A 88 18.48 27.75 -3.80
CA PHE A 88 17.82 26.83 -4.72
C PHE A 88 16.32 27.06 -4.68
N ALA A 89 15.71 27.40 -5.82
CA ALA A 89 14.27 27.66 -5.91
C ALA A 89 13.41 26.43 -5.55
N THR A 90 13.95 25.23 -5.77
CA THR A 90 13.27 23.97 -5.48
C THR A 90 14.19 22.99 -4.77
N LYS A 91 13.61 22.19 -3.87
CA LYS A 91 14.32 21.07 -3.23
C LYS A 91 14.72 19.98 -4.23
N TYR A 92 13.95 19.82 -5.30
CA TYR A 92 14.10 18.76 -6.31
C TYR A 92 14.52 19.35 -7.65
N SER A 93 15.36 18.62 -8.39
CA SER A 93 15.89 19.05 -9.70
C SER A 93 14.86 19.01 -10.83
N GLN A 94 13.78 18.23 -10.68
CA GLN A 94 12.72 18.06 -11.68
C GLN A 94 11.38 18.57 -11.16
N SER A 95 10.50 18.99 -12.08
CA SER A 95 9.13 19.39 -11.75
C SER A 95 8.31 18.22 -11.19
N THR A 96 7.22 18.51 -10.49
CA THR A 96 6.32 17.49 -9.91
C THR A 96 5.80 16.50 -10.95
N VAL A 97 5.51 16.97 -12.17
CA VAL A 97 5.07 16.13 -13.29
C VAL A 97 6.21 15.26 -13.81
N GLY A 98 7.43 15.80 -13.91
CA GLY A 98 8.62 15.04 -14.28
C GLY A 98 8.89 13.90 -13.28
N GLN A 99 8.83 14.22 -11.98
CA GLN A 99 8.94 13.22 -10.91
C GLN A 99 7.87 12.14 -11.03
N PHE A 100 6.60 12.52 -11.23
CA PHE A 100 5.50 11.58 -11.38
C PHE A 100 5.70 10.64 -12.57
N LYS A 101 6.10 11.18 -13.73
CA LYS A 101 6.38 10.39 -14.94
C LYS A 101 7.51 9.38 -14.70
N SER A 102 8.59 9.79 -14.03
CA SER A 102 9.70 8.91 -13.69
C SER A 102 9.30 7.84 -12.68
N CYS A 103 8.53 8.19 -11.64
CA CYS A 103 7.99 7.23 -10.68
C CYS A 103 7.05 6.23 -11.37
N LEU A 104 6.17 6.69 -12.26
CA LEU A 104 5.24 5.82 -12.99
C LEU A 104 5.99 4.87 -13.93
N TRP A 105 7.01 5.36 -14.63
CA TRP A 105 7.89 4.52 -15.45
C TRP A 105 8.59 3.43 -14.62
N LYS A 106 9.15 3.80 -13.46
CA LYS A 106 9.76 2.86 -12.52
C LYS A 106 8.73 1.81 -12.08
N GLN A 107 7.55 2.24 -11.63
CA GLN A 107 6.49 1.33 -11.18
C GLN A 107 6.02 0.39 -12.29
N TRP A 108 5.89 0.88 -13.52
CA TRP A 108 5.55 0.06 -14.68
C TRP A 108 6.56 -1.06 -14.91
N LEU A 109 7.85 -0.73 -14.88
CA LEU A 109 8.92 -1.72 -15.03
C LEU A 109 8.92 -2.72 -13.87
N THR A 110 8.75 -2.27 -12.63
CA THR A 110 8.67 -3.15 -11.46
C THR A 110 7.49 -4.13 -11.59
N TYR A 111 6.28 -3.63 -11.86
CA TYR A 111 5.07 -4.44 -11.95
C TYR A 111 5.13 -5.45 -13.10
N TRP A 112 5.74 -5.08 -14.22
CA TRP A 112 5.93 -5.97 -15.36
C TRP A 112 7.01 -7.02 -15.12
N ARG A 113 8.11 -6.66 -14.46
CA ARG A 113 9.27 -7.56 -14.24
C ARG A 113 9.16 -8.40 -12.96
N SER A 114 8.18 -8.14 -12.11
CA SER A 114 7.90 -8.92 -10.89
C SER A 114 6.72 -9.88 -11.11
N PRO A 115 6.96 -11.08 -11.69
CA PRO A 115 5.89 -12.05 -11.91
C PRO A 115 5.23 -12.47 -10.60
N ASP A 116 5.97 -12.57 -9.50
CA ASP A 116 5.47 -13.03 -8.20
C ASP A 116 4.25 -12.25 -7.68
N TYR A 117 4.07 -11.00 -8.09
CA TYR A 117 2.89 -10.23 -7.73
C TYR A 117 1.74 -10.43 -8.73
N ASN A 118 1.92 -9.96 -9.97
CA ASN A 118 0.84 -9.89 -10.95
C ASN A 118 0.46 -11.27 -11.50
N LEU A 119 1.44 -12.16 -11.74
CA LEU A 119 1.17 -13.50 -12.28
C LEU A 119 0.42 -14.35 -11.24
N VAL A 120 0.83 -14.30 -9.97
CA VAL A 120 0.15 -15.01 -8.88
C VAL A 120 -1.26 -14.48 -8.68
N ARG A 121 -1.44 -13.14 -8.68
CA ARG A 121 -2.76 -12.50 -8.60
C ARG A 121 -3.68 -12.95 -9.75
N TYR A 122 -3.15 -13.02 -10.97
CA TYR A 122 -3.93 -13.45 -12.13
C TYR A 122 -4.27 -14.94 -12.09
N PHE A 123 -3.31 -15.79 -11.75
CA PHE A 123 -3.52 -17.23 -11.61
C PHE A 123 -4.57 -17.55 -10.54
N PHE A 124 -4.45 -16.92 -9.36
CA PHE A 124 -5.42 -17.09 -8.28
C PHE A 124 -6.83 -16.67 -8.72
N THR A 125 -6.95 -15.51 -9.37
CA THR A 125 -8.24 -15.02 -9.86
C THR A 125 -8.83 -15.93 -10.94
N LEU A 126 -8.00 -16.51 -11.81
CA LEU A 126 -8.43 -17.49 -12.81
C LEU A 126 -8.96 -18.76 -12.14
N ALA A 127 -8.22 -19.30 -11.18
CA ALA A 127 -8.65 -20.48 -10.42
C ALA A 127 -9.97 -20.22 -9.67
N CYS A 128 -10.11 -19.03 -9.07
CA CYS A 128 -11.35 -18.61 -8.43
C CYS A 128 -12.50 -18.50 -9.43
N ALA A 129 -12.30 -17.82 -10.56
CA ALA A 129 -13.32 -17.65 -11.59
C ALA A 129 -13.86 -19.00 -12.08
N LEU A 130 -12.95 -19.95 -12.34
CA LEU A 130 -13.31 -21.32 -12.74
C LEU A 130 -14.05 -22.06 -11.62
N MET A 131 -13.56 -22.00 -10.38
CA MET A 131 -14.20 -22.63 -9.23
C MET A 131 -15.62 -22.09 -8.99
N ILE A 132 -15.80 -20.77 -9.01
CA ILE A 132 -17.12 -20.13 -8.86
C ILE A 132 -18.01 -20.49 -10.05
N GLY A 133 -17.48 -20.43 -11.27
CA GLY A 133 -18.22 -20.79 -12.47
C GLY A 133 -18.67 -22.25 -12.49
N THR A 134 -17.88 -23.20 -11.96
CA THR A 134 -18.27 -24.62 -11.88
C THR A 134 -19.26 -24.88 -10.74
N VAL A 135 -19.04 -24.30 -9.55
CA VAL A 135 -19.96 -24.47 -8.40
C VAL A 135 -21.34 -23.89 -8.72
N PHE A 136 -21.40 -22.75 -9.41
CA PHE A 136 -22.64 -22.08 -9.78
C PHE A 136 -22.97 -22.24 -11.27
N TRP A 137 -22.64 -23.41 -11.83
CA TRP A 137 -22.83 -23.70 -13.24
C TRP A 137 -24.28 -23.51 -13.70
N ARG A 138 -24.50 -22.59 -14.62
CA ARG A 138 -25.81 -22.28 -15.22
C ARG A 138 -26.93 -21.96 -14.22
N VAL A 139 -26.60 -21.57 -12.99
CA VAL A 139 -27.61 -21.22 -11.97
C VAL A 139 -28.39 -19.97 -12.40
N GLY A 140 -27.80 -19.08 -13.20
CA GLY A 140 -28.47 -17.89 -13.75
C GLY A 140 -29.72 -18.17 -14.60
N LYS A 141 -29.97 -19.42 -15.00
CA LYS A 141 -31.18 -19.86 -15.70
C LYS A 141 -32.35 -20.20 -14.76
N HIS A 142 -32.08 -20.53 -13.51
CA HIS A 142 -33.08 -20.96 -12.53
C HIS A 142 -33.39 -19.78 -11.61
N LYS A 143 -34.55 -19.16 -11.78
CA LYS A 143 -34.98 -17.97 -11.00
C LYS A 143 -36.37 -18.13 -10.38
N GLU A 144 -36.90 -19.34 -10.41
CA GLU A 144 -38.30 -19.62 -10.10
C GLU A 144 -38.56 -19.63 -8.58
N SER A 145 -37.51 -19.87 -7.78
CA SER A 145 -37.60 -19.94 -6.32
C SER A 145 -36.76 -18.85 -5.63
N SER A 146 -37.23 -18.40 -4.47
CA SER A 146 -36.46 -17.53 -3.57
C SER A 146 -35.12 -18.14 -3.14
N THR A 147 -35.05 -19.48 -3.07
CA THR A 147 -33.83 -20.22 -2.75
C THR A 147 -32.80 -20.09 -3.87
N ASP A 148 -33.22 -20.25 -5.12
CA ASP A 148 -32.34 -20.13 -6.29
C ASP A 148 -31.81 -18.71 -6.42
N LEU A 149 -32.67 -17.71 -6.20
CA LEU A 149 -32.26 -16.32 -6.19
C LEU A 149 -31.19 -16.08 -5.12
N THR A 150 -31.46 -16.50 -3.87
CA THR A 150 -30.50 -16.35 -2.75
C THR A 150 -29.18 -17.06 -3.02
N LEU A 151 -29.20 -18.23 -3.67
CA LEU A 151 -28.00 -18.95 -4.09
C LEU A 151 -27.16 -18.13 -5.09
N ILE A 152 -27.79 -17.51 -6.09
CA ILE A 152 -27.09 -16.66 -7.06
C ILE A 152 -26.53 -15.40 -6.37
N LEU A 153 -27.31 -14.79 -5.47
CA LEU A 153 -26.83 -13.65 -4.70
C LEU A 153 -25.62 -14.01 -3.85
N GLY A 154 -25.64 -15.18 -3.21
CA GLY A 154 -24.52 -15.72 -2.43
C GLY A 154 -23.30 -16.00 -3.28
N ALA A 155 -23.49 -16.50 -4.50
CA ALA A 155 -22.40 -16.70 -5.46
C ALA A 155 -21.70 -15.38 -5.82
N MET A 156 -22.47 -14.36 -6.18
CA MET A 156 -21.95 -13.03 -6.55
C MET A 156 -21.24 -12.37 -5.37
N TYR A 157 -21.82 -12.49 -4.17
CA TYR A 157 -21.24 -12.02 -2.92
C TYR A 157 -19.90 -12.69 -2.60
N ALA A 158 -19.89 -14.02 -2.49
CA ALA A 158 -18.73 -14.78 -2.06
C ALA A 158 -17.57 -14.61 -3.03
N SER A 159 -17.88 -14.55 -4.32
CA SER A 159 -16.88 -14.45 -5.37
C SER A 159 -16.12 -13.12 -5.36
N VAL A 160 -16.84 -11.99 -5.23
CA VAL A 160 -16.18 -10.68 -5.22
C VAL A 160 -15.42 -10.44 -3.91
N ILE A 161 -15.93 -10.91 -2.78
CA ILE A 161 -15.21 -10.81 -1.50
C ILE A 161 -13.94 -11.65 -1.52
N PHE A 162 -14.01 -12.89 -2.01
CA PHE A 162 -12.86 -13.79 -1.97
C PHE A 162 -11.70 -13.26 -2.83
N VAL A 163 -12.01 -12.84 -4.06
CA VAL A 163 -11.01 -12.22 -4.95
C VAL A 163 -10.55 -10.86 -4.40
N GLY A 164 -11.48 -10.05 -3.86
CA GLY A 164 -11.16 -8.76 -3.25
C GLY A 164 -10.20 -8.87 -2.07
N ILE A 165 -10.46 -9.77 -1.11
CA ILE A 165 -9.58 -10.02 0.03
C ILE A 165 -8.20 -10.48 -0.45
N ASN A 166 -8.14 -11.35 -1.46
CA ASN A 166 -6.87 -11.78 -2.03
C ASN A 166 -6.08 -10.62 -2.66
N ASN A 167 -6.74 -9.73 -3.40
CA ASN A 167 -6.11 -8.51 -3.93
C ASN A 167 -5.54 -7.63 -2.82
N CYS A 168 -6.27 -7.47 -1.72
CA CYS A 168 -5.80 -6.72 -0.56
C CYS A 168 -4.59 -7.39 0.11
N GLN A 169 -4.56 -8.71 0.24
CA GLN A 169 -3.44 -9.43 0.88
C GLN A 169 -2.18 -9.45 0.00
N THR A 170 -2.34 -9.59 -1.32
CA THR A 170 -1.21 -9.71 -2.26
C THR A 170 -0.49 -8.37 -2.47
N VAL A 171 -1.19 -7.23 -2.40
CA VAL A 171 -0.58 -5.91 -2.56
C VAL A 171 0.21 -5.46 -1.32
N GLN A 172 -0.17 -5.90 -0.12
CA GLN A 172 0.46 -5.51 1.15
C GLN A 172 1.99 -5.72 1.19
N PRO A 173 2.54 -6.91 0.91
CA PRO A 173 3.98 -7.12 0.94
C PRO A 173 4.73 -6.30 -0.12
N VAL A 174 4.14 -6.13 -1.31
CA VAL A 174 4.72 -5.33 -2.40
C VAL A 174 4.87 -3.87 -2.00
N VAL A 175 3.80 -3.28 -1.46
CA VAL A 175 3.81 -1.88 -0.98
C VAL A 175 4.82 -1.71 0.16
N ALA A 176 4.95 -2.68 1.06
CA ALA A 176 5.87 -2.60 2.19
C ALA A 176 7.35 -2.60 1.75
N ILE A 177 7.70 -3.43 0.74
CA ILE A 177 9.04 -3.45 0.13
C ILE A 177 9.31 -2.11 -0.57
N GLU A 178 8.39 -1.67 -1.42
CA GLU A 178 8.50 -0.40 -2.15
C GLU A 178 8.63 0.80 -1.21
N ARG A 179 7.91 0.82 -0.07
CA ARG A 179 8.02 1.87 0.94
C ARG A 179 9.43 1.98 1.52
N THR A 180 10.13 0.85 1.69
CA THR A 180 11.50 0.83 2.20
C THR A 180 12.46 1.47 1.20
N VAL A 181 12.28 1.18 -0.09
CA VAL A 181 13.03 1.81 -1.18
C VAL A 181 12.72 3.30 -1.26
N PHE A 182 11.44 3.66 -1.20
CA PHE A 182 10.97 5.04 -1.16
C PHE A 182 11.63 5.86 -0.06
N TYR A 183 11.75 5.32 1.16
CA TYR A 183 12.40 6.03 2.25
C TYR A 183 13.87 6.34 1.98
N ARG A 184 14.60 5.44 1.32
CA ARG A 184 16.00 5.68 0.90
C ARG A 184 16.09 6.74 -0.19
N GLU A 185 15.24 6.64 -1.21
CA GLU A 185 15.21 7.58 -2.33
C GLU A 185 14.76 8.99 -1.89
N ARG A 186 13.83 9.07 -0.93
CA ARG A 186 13.40 10.33 -0.30
C ARG A 186 14.52 10.95 0.54
N ALA A 187 15.28 10.14 1.30
CA ALA A 187 16.42 10.61 2.08
C ALA A 187 17.54 11.17 1.18
N ALA A 188 17.74 10.58 0.00
CA ALA A 188 18.65 11.08 -1.02
C ALA A 188 18.11 12.29 -1.80
N GLY A 189 16.89 12.77 -1.51
CA GLY A 189 16.31 13.94 -2.16
C GLY A 189 15.90 13.72 -3.62
N MET A 190 15.61 12.47 -4.05
CA MET A 190 15.35 12.17 -5.47
C MET A 190 13.99 12.68 -5.97
N TYR A 191 12.93 12.54 -5.17
CA TYR A 191 11.56 12.99 -5.53
C TYR A 191 10.67 13.20 -4.30
N ALA A 192 9.53 13.86 -4.50
CA ALA A 192 8.53 14.15 -3.47
C ALA A 192 7.60 12.96 -3.20
N PRO A 193 7.02 12.84 -1.98
CA PRO A 193 6.12 11.73 -1.64
C PRO A 193 4.87 11.61 -2.51
N LEU A 194 4.27 12.74 -2.91
CA LEU A 194 3.01 12.77 -3.65
C LEU A 194 3.13 12.19 -5.08
N PRO A 195 4.11 12.61 -5.92
CA PRO A 195 4.39 11.97 -7.21
C PRO A 195 4.55 10.46 -7.13
N TYR A 196 5.23 9.96 -6.10
CA TYR A 196 5.40 8.54 -5.87
C TYR A 196 4.08 7.84 -5.54
N ALA A 197 3.32 8.37 -4.57
CA ALA A 197 2.05 7.76 -4.17
C ALA A 197 1.05 7.72 -5.34
N LEU A 198 0.95 8.81 -6.12
CA LEU A 198 0.08 8.86 -7.30
C LEU A 198 0.52 7.86 -8.38
N ALA A 199 1.83 7.72 -8.60
CA ALA A 199 2.35 6.74 -9.57
C ALA A 199 1.98 5.31 -9.16
N GLN A 200 2.06 5.00 -7.86
CA GLN A 200 1.72 3.68 -7.33
C GLN A 200 0.21 3.41 -7.32
N ILE A 201 -0.63 4.43 -7.13
CA ILE A 201 -2.09 4.32 -7.28
C ILE A 201 -2.43 4.03 -8.75
N LEU A 202 -1.85 4.80 -9.68
CA LEU A 202 -2.20 4.72 -11.09
C LEU A 202 -1.75 3.40 -11.74
N ILE A 203 -0.62 2.83 -11.33
CA ILE A 203 -0.13 1.58 -11.90
C ILE A 203 -1.05 0.39 -11.62
N GLU A 204 -1.80 0.38 -10.51
CA GLU A 204 -2.73 -0.71 -10.20
C GLU A 204 -3.93 -0.76 -11.17
N VAL A 205 -4.39 0.39 -11.68
CA VAL A 205 -5.57 0.52 -12.54
C VAL A 205 -5.52 -0.42 -13.76
N PRO A 206 -4.49 -0.40 -14.63
CA PRO A 206 -4.46 -1.25 -15.82
C PRO A 206 -4.39 -2.75 -15.49
N PHE A 207 -3.67 -3.14 -14.43
CA PHE A 207 -3.54 -4.56 -14.06
C PHE A 207 -4.83 -5.10 -13.44
N VAL A 208 -5.47 -4.32 -12.55
CA VAL A 208 -6.77 -4.68 -11.98
C VAL A 208 -7.88 -4.67 -13.05
N LEU A 209 -7.80 -3.77 -14.02
CA LEU A 209 -8.74 -3.76 -15.15
C LEU A 209 -8.62 -5.05 -15.96
N PHE A 210 -7.41 -5.44 -16.35
CA PHE A 210 -7.17 -6.70 -17.05
C PHE A 210 -7.67 -7.90 -16.25
N GLN A 211 -7.34 -7.97 -14.94
CA GLN A 211 -7.85 -8.97 -14.01
C GLN A 211 -9.38 -9.08 -14.04
N THR A 212 -10.05 -7.93 -13.95
CA THR A 212 -11.50 -7.86 -13.89
C THR A 212 -12.16 -8.31 -15.19
N LEU A 213 -11.60 -7.94 -16.34
CA LEU A 213 -12.20 -8.23 -17.64
C LEU A 213 -12.31 -9.73 -17.89
N TYR A 214 -11.22 -10.49 -17.72
CA TYR A 214 -11.28 -11.94 -17.94
C TYR A 214 -12.05 -12.65 -16.83
N TYR A 215 -11.92 -12.21 -15.56
CA TYR A 215 -12.72 -12.75 -14.45
C TYR A 215 -14.21 -12.61 -14.76
N SER A 216 -14.62 -11.42 -15.18
CA SER A 216 -16.01 -11.13 -15.49
C SER A 216 -16.50 -11.94 -16.67
N LEU A 217 -15.70 -12.06 -17.73
CA LEU A 217 -16.05 -12.86 -18.90
C LEU A 217 -16.31 -14.34 -18.53
N ILE A 218 -15.41 -14.94 -17.74
CA ILE A 218 -15.50 -16.34 -17.33
C ILE A 218 -16.72 -16.57 -16.43
N VAL A 219 -16.84 -15.79 -15.35
CA VAL A 219 -17.93 -15.97 -14.37
C VAL A 219 -19.28 -15.68 -15.02
N TYR A 220 -19.39 -14.62 -15.83
CA TYR A 220 -20.63 -14.26 -16.50
C TYR A 220 -21.11 -15.34 -17.47
N ALA A 221 -20.17 -15.94 -18.22
CA ALA A 221 -20.47 -17.03 -19.15
C ALA A 221 -20.85 -18.33 -18.43
N MET A 222 -20.09 -18.74 -17.40
CA MET A 222 -20.31 -20.03 -16.71
C MET A 222 -21.57 -20.03 -15.84
N VAL A 223 -21.86 -18.92 -15.15
CA VAL A 223 -23.11 -18.75 -14.39
C VAL A 223 -24.32 -18.62 -15.32
N ALA A 224 -24.09 -18.30 -16.59
CA ALA A 224 -25.11 -18.10 -17.63
C ALA A 224 -26.04 -16.93 -17.34
N PHE A 225 -25.46 -15.77 -16.99
CA PHE A 225 -26.22 -14.51 -16.89
C PHE A 225 -26.74 -14.06 -18.27
N PRO A 226 -27.84 -13.27 -18.30
CA PRO A 226 -28.43 -12.82 -19.56
C PRO A 226 -27.46 -11.92 -20.33
N TRP A 227 -27.10 -12.30 -21.56
CA TRP A 227 -26.19 -11.51 -22.42
C TRP A 227 -26.88 -10.25 -22.97
N LYS A 228 -26.95 -9.22 -22.12
CA LYS A 228 -27.26 -7.84 -22.53
C LYS A 228 -26.03 -6.98 -22.30
N VAL A 229 -25.68 -6.17 -23.31
CA VAL A 229 -24.48 -5.31 -23.29
C VAL A 229 -24.44 -4.46 -22.03
N GLU A 230 -25.55 -3.80 -21.69
CA GLU A 230 -25.67 -2.99 -20.48
C GLU A 230 -25.39 -3.77 -19.19
N LYS A 231 -26.01 -4.95 -19.02
CA LYS A 231 -25.88 -5.78 -17.80
C LYS A 231 -24.46 -6.30 -17.61
N PHE A 232 -23.79 -6.64 -18.70
CA PHE A 232 -22.39 -7.06 -18.69
C PHE A 232 -21.46 -5.91 -18.29
N PHE A 233 -21.62 -4.72 -18.88
CA PHE A 233 -20.78 -3.57 -18.53
C PHE A 233 -20.99 -3.11 -17.08
N TRP A 234 -22.21 -3.16 -16.56
CA TRP A 234 -22.45 -2.90 -15.13
C TRP A 234 -21.77 -3.94 -14.23
N PHE A 235 -21.81 -5.22 -14.61
CA PHE A 235 -21.13 -6.27 -13.86
C PHE A 235 -19.60 -6.05 -13.85
N VAL A 236 -19.01 -5.72 -15.00
CA VAL A 236 -17.58 -5.38 -15.12
C VAL A 236 -17.26 -4.13 -14.29
N PHE A 237 -18.08 -3.08 -14.36
CA PHE A 237 -17.88 -1.83 -13.62
C PHE A 237 -17.88 -2.08 -12.10
N VAL A 238 -18.90 -2.76 -11.58
CA VAL A 238 -19.01 -3.04 -10.14
C VAL A 238 -17.86 -3.95 -9.69
N SER A 239 -17.52 -4.97 -10.47
CA SER A 239 -16.39 -5.87 -10.15
C SER A 239 -15.05 -5.12 -10.19
N PHE A 240 -14.85 -4.24 -11.16
CA PHE A 240 -13.61 -3.47 -11.33
C PHE A 240 -13.37 -2.53 -10.16
N PHE A 241 -14.35 -1.70 -9.82
CA PHE A 241 -14.24 -0.81 -8.66
C PHE A 241 -14.14 -1.58 -7.35
N SER A 242 -14.75 -2.76 -7.27
CA SER A 242 -14.62 -3.63 -6.10
C SER A 242 -13.20 -4.15 -5.91
N PHE A 243 -12.63 -4.74 -6.96
CA PHE A 243 -11.25 -5.22 -6.93
C PHE A 243 -10.27 -4.07 -6.70
N LEU A 244 -10.53 -2.90 -7.28
CA LEU A 244 -9.67 -1.72 -7.15
C LEU A 244 -9.71 -1.12 -5.75
N TYR A 245 -10.89 -0.95 -5.13
CA TYR A 245 -10.96 -0.45 -3.76
C TYR A 245 -10.34 -1.44 -2.77
N PHE A 246 -10.46 -2.75 -2.99
CA PHE A 246 -9.81 -3.75 -2.13
C PHE A 246 -8.27 -3.68 -2.24
N THR A 247 -7.74 -3.50 -3.45
CA THR A 247 -6.30 -3.24 -3.64
C THR A 247 -5.87 -1.97 -2.91
N TYR A 248 -6.61 -0.86 -3.06
CA TYR A 248 -6.28 0.39 -2.38
C TYR A 248 -6.48 0.33 -0.86
N TYR A 249 -7.43 -0.46 -0.37
CA TYR A 249 -7.58 -0.76 1.04
C TYR A 249 -6.32 -1.46 1.57
N GLY A 250 -5.79 -2.44 0.84
CA GLY A 250 -4.51 -3.09 1.17
C GLY A 250 -3.35 -2.10 1.21
N MET A 251 -3.22 -1.25 0.20
CA MET A 251 -2.19 -0.19 0.17
C MET A 251 -2.33 0.77 1.36
N MET A 252 -3.55 1.20 1.66
CA MET A 252 -3.87 2.06 2.80
C MET A 252 -3.43 1.41 4.11
N THR A 253 -3.77 0.14 4.35
CA THR A 253 -3.40 -0.55 5.59
C THR A 253 -1.88 -0.59 5.80
N VAL A 254 -1.08 -0.78 4.75
CA VAL A 254 0.40 -0.70 4.87
C VAL A 254 0.86 0.71 5.16
N SER A 255 0.21 1.73 4.61
CA SER A 255 0.61 3.12 4.83
C SER A 255 0.37 3.62 6.26
N ILE A 256 -0.54 2.99 7.01
CA ILE A 256 -0.87 3.37 8.40
C ILE A 256 -0.20 2.46 9.44
N THR A 257 0.44 1.36 9.05
CA THR A 257 1.08 0.42 9.98
C THR A 257 2.59 0.32 9.79
N PRO A 258 3.35 -0.11 10.83
CA PRO A 258 4.80 -0.22 10.75
C PRO A 258 5.29 -1.34 9.81
N ASN A 259 4.56 -2.45 9.69
CA ASN A 259 4.95 -3.59 8.86
C ASN A 259 3.74 -4.25 8.20
N HIS A 260 3.98 -5.07 7.17
CA HIS A 260 2.90 -5.72 6.43
C HIS A 260 2.13 -6.76 7.26
N GLN A 261 2.75 -7.40 8.26
CA GLN A 261 2.05 -8.37 9.12
C GLN A 261 0.97 -7.68 9.98
N VAL A 262 1.30 -6.55 10.60
CA VAL A 262 0.34 -5.71 11.33
C VAL A 262 -0.72 -5.15 10.38
N ALA A 263 -0.33 -4.78 9.14
CA ALA A 263 -1.30 -4.39 8.10
C ALA A 263 -2.31 -5.51 7.79
N SER A 264 -1.83 -6.75 7.64
CA SER A 264 -2.69 -7.91 7.38
C SER A 264 -3.65 -8.19 8.54
N ILE A 265 -3.18 -8.13 9.79
CA ILE A 265 -4.02 -8.30 10.99
C ILE A 265 -5.08 -7.20 11.07
N PHE A 266 -4.67 -5.95 10.86
CA PHE A 266 -5.58 -4.81 10.85
C PHE A 266 -6.63 -4.95 9.75
N ALA A 267 -6.22 -5.29 8.52
CA ALA A 267 -7.13 -5.51 7.40
C ALA A 267 -8.15 -6.62 7.70
N ALA A 268 -7.69 -7.74 8.27
CA ALA A 268 -8.50 -8.91 8.59
C ALA A 268 -9.62 -8.60 9.60
N ALA A 269 -9.37 -7.73 10.58
CA ALA A 269 -10.38 -7.31 11.54
C ALA A 269 -11.61 -6.67 10.86
N PHE A 270 -11.41 -5.87 9.81
CA PHE A 270 -12.51 -5.24 9.07
C PHE A 270 -13.18 -6.17 8.08
N TYR A 271 -12.51 -7.21 7.56
CA TYR A 271 -13.16 -8.16 6.65
C TYR A 271 -14.40 -8.79 7.29
N GLY A 272 -14.32 -9.21 8.56
CA GLY A 272 -15.47 -9.78 9.25
C GLY A 272 -16.65 -8.80 9.34
N VAL A 273 -16.36 -7.53 9.64
CA VAL A 273 -17.38 -6.49 9.76
C VAL A 273 -17.96 -6.13 8.39
N PHE A 274 -17.13 -6.04 7.33
CA PHE A 274 -17.60 -5.86 5.96
C PHE A 274 -18.50 -7.01 5.49
N ASN A 275 -18.16 -8.26 5.85
CA ASN A 275 -18.97 -9.43 5.54
C ASN A 275 -20.34 -9.35 6.24
N LEU A 276 -20.36 -9.09 7.55
CA LEU A 276 -21.59 -9.09 8.35
C LEU A 276 -22.60 -8.03 7.90
N PHE A 277 -22.14 -6.83 7.60
CA PHE A 277 -22.97 -5.68 7.23
C PHE A 277 -23.02 -5.42 5.71
N SER A 278 -22.63 -6.40 4.90
CA SER A 278 -22.72 -6.33 3.43
C SER A 278 -24.15 -6.31 2.89
N GLY A 279 -25.17 -6.53 3.73
CA GLY A 279 -26.56 -6.66 3.28
C GLY A 279 -26.92 -8.04 2.74
N PHE A 280 -25.96 -8.98 2.62
CA PHE A 280 -26.25 -10.36 2.21
C PHE A 280 -26.64 -11.24 3.40
N PHE A 281 -25.77 -11.39 4.41
CA PHE A 281 -26.05 -12.21 5.61
C PHE A 281 -27.17 -11.63 6.47
N ILE A 282 -27.13 -10.30 6.68
CA ILE A 282 -28.20 -9.56 7.36
C ILE A 282 -28.77 -8.58 6.33
N PRO A 283 -29.96 -8.85 5.79
CA PRO A 283 -30.62 -7.92 4.87
C PRO A 283 -30.79 -6.55 5.51
N LYS A 284 -30.59 -5.48 4.72
CA LYS A 284 -30.62 -4.10 5.19
C LYS A 284 -31.84 -3.76 6.08
N PRO A 285 -33.09 -4.17 5.75
CA PRO A 285 -34.25 -3.85 6.57
C PRO A 285 -34.25 -4.51 7.96
N LYS A 286 -33.48 -5.58 8.14
CA LYS A 286 -33.37 -6.34 9.40
C LYS A 286 -32.20 -5.88 10.28
N ILE A 287 -31.37 -4.96 9.80
CA ILE A 287 -30.27 -4.39 10.59
C ILE A 287 -30.87 -3.50 11.69
N PRO A 288 -30.52 -3.69 12.97
CA PRO A 288 -31.00 -2.85 14.05
C PRO A 288 -30.74 -1.36 13.78
N GLY A 289 -31.69 -0.48 14.12
CA GLY A 289 -31.62 0.94 13.77
C GLY A 289 -30.33 1.65 14.18
N TRP A 290 -29.74 1.28 15.33
CA TRP A 290 -28.45 1.84 15.78
C TRP A 290 -27.26 1.43 14.91
N TRP A 291 -27.30 0.28 14.23
CA TRP A 291 -26.19 -0.26 13.43
C TRP A 291 -26.29 0.07 11.93
N ILE A 292 -27.38 0.69 11.48
CA ILE A 292 -27.64 0.95 10.06
C ILE A 292 -26.61 1.88 9.42
N TRP A 293 -25.98 2.78 10.20
CA TRP A 293 -24.93 3.68 9.68
C TRP A 293 -23.74 2.88 9.12
N TYR A 294 -23.42 1.74 9.72
CA TYR A 294 -22.30 0.92 9.28
C TYR A 294 -22.54 0.33 7.89
N TYR A 295 -23.78 -0.08 7.59
CA TYR A 295 -24.16 -0.53 6.26
C TYR A 295 -23.83 0.51 5.19
N TRP A 296 -24.09 1.80 5.46
CA TRP A 296 -23.83 2.88 4.51
C TRP A 296 -22.34 3.16 4.28
N ILE A 297 -21.49 2.95 5.29
CA ILE A 297 -20.03 3.12 5.17
C ILE A 297 -19.30 1.83 4.76
N CYS A 298 -20.01 0.73 4.54
CA CYS A 298 -19.44 -0.55 4.15
C CYS A 298 -19.30 -0.63 2.62
N PRO A 299 -18.08 -0.66 2.04
CA PRO A 299 -17.90 -0.69 0.58
C PRO A 299 -18.50 -1.96 -0.05
N VAL A 300 -18.42 -3.09 0.66
CA VAL A 300 -18.96 -4.38 0.23
C VAL A 300 -20.49 -4.34 0.12
N ALA A 301 -21.18 -3.56 0.95
CA ALA A 301 -22.63 -3.41 0.86
C ALA A 301 -23.06 -2.84 -0.50
N TRP A 302 -22.29 -1.88 -1.01
CA TRP A 302 -22.51 -1.26 -2.31
C TRP A 302 -22.13 -2.16 -3.48
N THR A 303 -21.07 -2.96 -3.32
CA THR A 303 -20.72 -4.02 -4.28
C THR A 303 -21.88 -4.99 -4.46
N VAL A 304 -22.40 -5.52 -3.35
CA VAL A 304 -23.53 -6.47 -3.37
C VAL A 304 -24.76 -5.82 -3.98
N TYR A 305 -25.12 -4.61 -3.54
CA TYR A 305 -26.23 -3.87 -4.11
C TYR A 305 -26.09 -3.72 -5.63
N GLY A 306 -24.93 -3.26 -6.11
CA GLY A 306 -24.69 -3.01 -7.54
C GLY A 306 -24.73 -4.29 -8.37
N LEU A 307 -24.13 -5.38 -7.89
CA LEU A 307 -24.19 -6.67 -8.57
C LEU A 307 -25.63 -7.16 -8.71
N ILE A 308 -26.43 -7.04 -7.66
CA ILE A 308 -27.81 -7.56 -7.63
C ILE A 308 -28.71 -6.73 -8.52
N VAL A 309 -28.71 -5.41 -8.33
CA VAL A 309 -29.54 -4.51 -9.11
C VAL A 309 -29.15 -4.54 -10.58
N SER A 310 -27.86 -4.61 -10.92
CA SER A 310 -27.44 -4.68 -12.34
C SER A 310 -28.01 -5.89 -13.10
N GLN A 311 -28.20 -7.04 -12.43
CA GLN A 311 -28.67 -8.25 -13.08
C GLN A 311 -30.20 -8.39 -13.04
N TYR A 312 -30.83 -7.97 -11.95
CA TYR A 312 -32.22 -8.32 -11.63
C TYR A 312 -33.21 -7.14 -11.61
N ARG A 313 -32.77 -5.89 -11.79
CA ARG A 313 -33.66 -4.71 -11.68
C ARG A 313 -34.85 -4.69 -12.66
N ASP A 314 -34.71 -5.31 -13.84
CA ASP A 314 -35.72 -5.30 -14.91
C ASP A 314 -36.46 -6.66 -15.02
N ILE A 315 -36.39 -7.51 -13.99
CA ILE A 315 -36.98 -8.85 -14.02
C ILE A 315 -38.24 -8.87 -13.17
N ASP A 316 -39.39 -8.91 -13.84
CA ASP A 316 -40.72 -8.96 -13.24
C ASP A 316 -41.31 -10.40 -13.21
N ASP A 317 -40.47 -11.41 -13.46
CA ASP A 317 -40.87 -12.81 -13.43
C ASP A 317 -41.42 -13.18 -12.02
N PRO A 318 -42.51 -13.95 -11.93
CA PRO A 318 -43.06 -14.38 -10.65
C PRO A 318 -42.10 -15.35 -9.96
N ILE A 319 -41.96 -15.23 -8.65
CA ILE A 319 -41.14 -16.13 -7.83
C ILE A 319 -41.96 -16.83 -6.75
N ILE A 320 -41.59 -18.07 -6.48
CA ILE A 320 -42.15 -18.87 -5.38
C ILE A 320 -41.33 -18.57 -4.13
N VAL A 321 -41.95 -17.92 -3.14
CA VAL A 321 -41.36 -17.68 -1.82
C VAL A 321 -42.01 -18.64 -0.83
N PHE A 322 -41.23 -19.60 -0.33
CA PHE A 322 -41.73 -20.58 0.64
C PHE A 322 -42.21 -19.89 1.93
N GLY A 323 -43.49 -20.08 2.27
CA GLY A 323 -44.11 -19.51 3.47
C GLY A 323 -44.72 -18.11 3.30
N ALA A 324 -44.68 -17.52 2.11
CA ALA A 324 -45.39 -16.28 1.82
C ALA A 324 -46.80 -16.54 1.27
N THR A 325 -47.80 -15.81 1.76
CA THR A 325 -49.17 -15.81 1.22
C THR A 325 -49.33 -14.91 -0.01
N GLN A 326 -48.33 -14.09 -0.33
CA GLN A 326 -48.34 -13.14 -1.44
C GLN A 326 -47.38 -13.57 -2.55
N ASN A 327 -47.83 -13.48 -3.80
CA ASN A 327 -46.98 -13.67 -4.97
C ASN A 327 -46.02 -12.48 -5.10
N PHE A 328 -44.72 -12.74 -5.08
CA PHE A 328 -43.69 -11.73 -5.32
C PHE A 328 -43.15 -11.88 -6.75
N THR A 329 -42.76 -10.77 -7.37
CA THR A 329 -41.85 -10.79 -8.52
C THR A 329 -40.40 -10.81 -8.04
N VAL A 330 -39.45 -11.20 -8.89
CA VAL A 330 -38.01 -11.14 -8.55
C VAL A 330 -37.63 -9.74 -8.04
N LYS A 331 -38.06 -8.70 -8.76
CA LYS A 331 -37.89 -7.29 -8.38
C LYS A 331 -38.51 -6.97 -7.02
N GLY A 332 -39.77 -7.35 -6.81
CA GLY A 332 -40.50 -7.09 -5.57
C GLY A 332 -39.87 -7.79 -4.35
N TYR A 333 -39.33 -9.00 -4.52
CA TYR A 333 -38.63 -9.70 -3.46
C TYR A 333 -37.29 -9.05 -3.11
N ILE A 334 -36.51 -8.63 -4.11
CA ILE A 334 -35.25 -7.92 -3.88
C ILE A 334 -35.48 -6.61 -3.12
N GLU A 335 -36.53 -5.87 -3.49
CA GLU A 335 -36.88 -4.62 -2.82
C GLU A 335 -37.39 -4.86 -1.39
N HIS A 336 -38.33 -5.79 -1.18
CA HIS A 336 -38.93 -6.03 0.13
C HIS A 336 -37.99 -6.76 1.10
N HIS A 337 -37.26 -7.79 0.63
CA HIS A 337 -36.38 -8.60 1.48
C HIS A 337 -35.04 -7.92 1.74
N TYR A 338 -34.38 -7.42 0.69
CA TYR A 338 -33.03 -6.86 0.78
C TYR A 338 -33.01 -5.33 0.86
N GLY A 339 -34.11 -4.64 0.56
CA GLY A 339 -34.17 -3.18 0.59
C GLY A 339 -33.44 -2.50 -0.58
N PHE A 340 -33.20 -3.24 -1.67
CA PHE A 340 -32.52 -2.71 -2.85
C PHE A 340 -33.53 -2.14 -3.85
N LYS A 341 -33.35 -0.86 -4.18
CA LYS A 341 -34.19 -0.10 -5.08
C LYS A 341 -33.64 -0.20 -6.51
N PRO A 342 -34.49 -0.50 -7.51
CA PRO A 342 -34.09 -0.64 -8.92
C PRO A 342 -33.40 0.61 -9.50
N ASP A 343 -33.89 1.80 -9.14
CA ASP A 343 -33.44 3.08 -9.72
C ASP A 343 -32.16 3.63 -9.07
N PHE A 344 -31.56 2.88 -8.13
CA PHE A 344 -30.46 3.37 -7.30
C PHE A 344 -29.06 3.07 -7.86
N MET A 345 -28.96 2.61 -9.11
CA MET A 345 -27.69 2.18 -9.71
C MET A 345 -26.68 3.33 -9.87
N GLY A 346 -27.13 4.53 -10.22
CA GLY A 346 -26.27 5.72 -10.34
C GLY A 346 -25.58 6.09 -9.02
N PRO A 347 -26.32 6.26 -7.91
CA PRO A 347 -25.74 6.45 -6.59
C PRO A 347 -24.77 5.34 -6.16
N VAL A 348 -25.11 4.06 -6.42
CA VAL A 348 -24.22 2.93 -6.12
C VAL A 348 -22.88 3.08 -6.85
N ALA A 349 -22.91 3.44 -8.13
CA ALA A 349 -21.70 3.66 -8.91
C ALA A 349 -20.83 4.80 -8.35
N ALA A 350 -21.46 5.92 -7.99
CA ALA A 350 -20.78 7.06 -7.39
C ALA A 350 -20.12 6.70 -6.05
N VAL A 351 -20.81 5.92 -5.20
CA VAL A 351 -20.28 5.50 -3.90
C VAL A 351 -19.11 4.52 -4.04
N LEU A 352 -19.16 3.58 -4.99
CA LEU A 352 -18.04 2.68 -5.27
C LEU A 352 -16.79 3.45 -5.69
N VAL A 353 -16.94 4.41 -6.61
CA VAL A 353 -15.84 5.31 -7.02
C VAL A 353 -15.33 6.12 -5.82
N ALA A 354 -16.23 6.64 -4.98
CA ALA A 354 -15.86 7.41 -3.80
C ALA A 354 -15.03 6.61 -2.80
N PHE A 355 -15.36 5.34 -2.53
CA PHE A 355 -14.55 4.47 -1.68
C PHE A 355 -13.17 4.20 -2.27
N THR A 356 -13.09 3.95 -3.58
CA THR A 356 -11.81 3.80 -4.29
C THR A 356 -10.94 5.04 -4.13
N CYS A 357 -11.49 6.23 -4.39
CA CYS A 357 -10.78 7.50 -4.21
C CYS A 357 -10.39 7.75 -2.75
N PHE A 358 -11.26 7.41 -1.81
CA PHE A 358 -11.02 7.58 -0.37
C PHE A 358 -9.83 6.75 0.11
N PHE A 359 -9.76 5.46 -0.20
CA PHE A 359 -8.62 4.62 0.19
C PHE A 359 -7.32 5.06 -0.49
N ALA A 360 -7.39 5.46 -1.77
CA ALA A 360 -6.23 6.02 -2.49
C ALA A 360 -5.74 7.34 -1.85
N PHE A 361 -6.66 8.21 -1.44
CA PHE A 361 -6.34 9.47 -0.76
C PHE A 361 -5.66 9.21 0.59
N ILE A 362 -6.21 8.32 1.43
CA ILE A 362 -5.59 7.98 2.73
C ILE A 362 -4.19 7.41 2.50
N PHE A 363 -4.03 6.48 1.54
CA PHE A 363 -2.71 5.96 1.19
C PHE A 363 -1.71 7.08 0.87
N ALA A 364 -2.06 8.00 -0.03
CA ALA A 364 -1.19 9.11 -0.42
C ALA A 364 -0.90 10.08 0.74
N TYR A 365 -1.90 10.36 1.58
CA TYR A 365 -1.74 11.21 2.75
C TYR A 365 -0.82 10.57 3.80
N CYS A 366 -1.02 9.30 4.11
CA CYS A 366 -0.25 8.57 5.11
C CYS A 366 1.20 8.34 4.66
N ILE A 367 1.46 8.00 3.39
CA ILE A 367 2.85 7.90 2.87
C ILE A 367 3.60 9.24 2.97
N ARG A 368 2.90 10.36 2.83
CA ARG A 368 3.49 11.69 2.96
C ARG A 368 3.80 12.03 4.43
N THR A 369 2.88 11.73 5.33
CA THR A 369 2.88 12.22 6.73
C THR A 369 3.54 11.27 7.72
N LEU A 370 3.32 9.96 7.58
CA LEU A 370 3.82 8.95 8.51
C LEU A 370 5.21 8.46 8.09
N ASN A 371 6.08 8.28 9.08
CA ASN A 371 7.41 7.70 8.90
C ASN A 371 7.61 6.54 9.87
N PHE A 372 7.83 5.35 9.34
CA PHE A 372 8.05 4.13 10.11
C PHE A 372 9.51 3.64 10.07
N GLN A 373 10.48 4.46 9.64
CA GLN A 373 11.89 4.11 9.75
C GLN A 373 12.30 4.01 11.23
N SER A 374 12.71 2.83 11.68
CA SER A 374 13.52 2.72 12.91
C SER A 374 14.96 3.07 12.58
N ARG A 375 15.57 3.92 13.40
CA ARG A 375 16.95 4.39 13.23
C ARG A 375 17.96 3.30 13.58
#